data_AF-A0A0T7C0Q2-F1
#
_entry.id   AF-A0A0T7C0Q2-F1
#
_cell.length_a   1.000
_cell.length_b   1.000
_cell.length_c   1.000
_cell.angle_alpha   90.00
_cell.angle_beta   90.00
_cell.angle_gamma   90.00
#
_symmetry.space_group_name_H-M   'P 1'
#
loop_
_entity.id
_entity.type
_entity.pdbx_description
1 polymer ?
#
loop_
_entity_poly.entity_id
_entity_poly.type
_entity_poly.pdbx_seq_one_letter_code
_entity_poly.pdbx_strand_id
1 'polypeptide(L)'
;MTSYQTPATFGLLGLLCVASPLIFKLPSQFRAFNASTSLEADTRVEQAYFRNREEFERIRIDQRQETAERLAQAGVLPNGQKLKIRRYFDNPKRNPNPDTTGWQEGEVVFVFDAAGACIGQIKNRQWYWKHHYRNVCAGVPAQ
;
A
#
# COMPACT_ATOMS: atom_id res chain seq x y z
N MET A 1 45.17 63.56 34.43
CA MET A 1 44.65 62.63 33.43
C MET A 1 43.86 63.44 32.40
N THR A 2 44.15 63.21 31.14
CA THR A 2 43.91 64.06 29.97
C THR A 2 42.42 64.35 29.69
N SER A 3 42.06 65.63 29.51
CA SER A 3 40.70 66.13 29.26
C SER A 3 40.00 65.63 27.98
N TYR A 4 40.67 64.77 27.20
CA TYR A 4 40.18 64.21 25.94
C TYR A 4 39.60 62.79 26.08
N GLN A 5 39.80 62.13 27.22
CA GLN A 5 39.32 60.76 27.43
C GLN A 5 37.83 60.68 27.79
N THR A 6 37.30 61.69 28.47
CA THR A 6 35.89 61.78 28.87
C THR A 6 34.91 61.82 27.69
N PRO A 7 35.07 62.65 26.64
CA PRO A 7 34.16 62.61 25.50
C PRO A 7 34.26 61.29 24.70
N ALA A 8 35.45 60.70 24.63
CA ALA A 8 35.67 59.43 23.93
C ALA A 8 34.97 58.24 24.63
N THR A 9 34.94 58.21 25.96
CA THR A 9 34.24 57.15 26.71
C THR A 9 32.72 57.27 26.59
N PHE A 10 32.16 58.49 26.62
CA PHE A 10 30.73 58.69 26.38
C PHE A 10 30.31 58.35 24.95
N GLY A 11 31.15 58.63 23.95
CA GLY A 11 30.92 58.21 22.57
C GLY A 11 30.87 56.69 22.40
N LEU A 12 31.81 55.97 23.03
CA LEU A 12 31.83 54.49 23.02
C LEU A 12 30.63 53.88 23.73
N LEU A 13 30.22 54.44 24.88
CA LEU A 13 29.02 54.03 25.60
C LEU A 13 27.74 54.25 24.78
N GLY A 14 27.65 55.39 24.10
CA GLY A 14 26.53 55.68 23.19
C GLY A 14 26.46 54.68 22.04
N LEU A 15 27.59 54.34 21.43
CA LEU A 15 27.68 53.34 20.36
C LEU A 15 27.27 51.94 20.83
N LEU A 16 27.66 51.56 22.06
CA LEU A 16 27.22 50.32 22.70
C LEU A 16 25.72 50.29 22.96
N CYS A 17 25.11 51.41 23.39
CA CYS A 17 23.67 51.49 23.60
C CYS A 17 22.88 51.39 22.30
N VAL A 18 23.37 51.99 21.20
CA VAL A 18 22.74 51.92 19.87
C VAL A 18 22.92 50.52 19.25
N ALA A 19 24.04 49.84 19.49
CA ALA A 19 24.31 48.49 18.99
C ALA A 19 23.68 47.37 19.84
N SER A 20 23.37 47.62 21.11
CA SER A 20 22.76 46.66 22.05
C SER A 20 21.52 45.92 21.50
N PRO A 21 20.51 46.60 20.90
CA PRO A 21 19.33 45.89 20.39
C PRO A 21 19.63 44.96 19.21
N LEU A 22 20.70 45.16 18.45
CA LEU A 22 21.13 44.21 17.42
C LEU A 22 21.72 42.94 18.06
N ILE A 23 22.60 43.10 19.05
CA ILE A 23 23.28 41.97 19.71
C ILE A 23 22.28 41.08 20.47
N PHE A 24 21.28 41.66 21.13
CA PHE A 24 20.27 40.91 21.87
C PHE A 24 19.17 40.27 21.00
N LYS A 25 18.85 40.83 19.82
CA LYS A 25 17.81 40.28 18.93
C LYS A 25 18.32 39.21 17.95
N LEU A 26 19.61 39.18 17.64
CA LEU A 26 20.20 38.16 16.77
C LEU A 26 20.01 36.71 17.28
N PRO A 27 20.30 36.36 18.55
CA PRO A 27 20.25 34.96 19.00
C PRO A 27 18.85 34.36 18.98
N SER A 28 17.78 35.16 19.14
CA SER A 28 16.40 34.65 19.06
C SER A 28 15.97 34.35 17.62
N GLN A 29 16.40 35.17 16.65
CA GLN A 29 16.08 34.95 15.24
C GLN A 29 16.85 33.77 14.64
N PHE A 30 18.11 33.55 15.05
CA PHE A 30 18.87 32.35 14.64
C PHE A 30 18.22 31.06 15.13
N ARG A 31 17.70 31.02 16.35
CA ARG A 31 16.99 29.84 16.86
C ARG A 31 15.71 29.54 16.09
N ALA A 32 14.92 30.57 15.80
CA ALA A 32 13.69 30.42 15.02
C ALA A 32 13.98 29.97 13.58
N PHE A 33 15.00 30.53 12.94
CA PHE A 33 15.42 30.17 11.59
C PHE A 33 15.98 28.74 11.50
N ASN A 34 16.76 28.31 12.48
CA ASN A 34 17.28 26.94 12.54
C ASN A 34 16.15 25.92 12.80
N ALA A 35 15.18 26.26 13.64
CA ALA A 35 14.03 25.40 13.91
C ALA A 35 13.10 25.27 12.68
N SER A 36 12.88 26.35 11.93
CA SER A 36 12.09 26.28 10.69
C SER A 36 12.80 25.49 9.60
N THR A 37 14.12 25.67 9.45
CA THR A 37 14.89 24.94 8.42
C THR A 37 15.00 23.44 8.71
N SER A 38 15.14 23.04 9.97
CA SER A 38 15.11 21.61 10.33
C SER A 38 13.73 21.00 10.08
N LEU A 39 12.65 21.70 10.40
CA LEU A 39 11.28 21.22 10.16
C LEU A 39 10.98 21.07 8.66
N GLU A 40 11.41 22.03 7.84
CA GLU A 40 11.30 21.94 6.38
C GLU A 40 12.13 20.80 5.79
N ALA A 41 13.30 20.50 6.36
CA ALA A 41 14.11 19.37 5.94
C ALA A 41 13.42 18.03 6.30
N ASP A 42 12.92 17.90 7.52
CA ASP A 42 12.25 16.69 8.01
C ASP A 42 10.97 16.39 7.21
N THR A 43 10.16 17.41 6.96
CA THR A 43 8.92 17.26 6.17
C THR A 43 9.20 16.84 4.72
N ARG A 44 10.25 17.35 4.09
CA ARG A 44 10.66 16.92 2.74
C ARG A 44 11.12 15.48 2.71
N VAL A 45 11.87 15.05 3.73
CA VAL A 45 12.32 13.65 3.86
C VAL A 45 11.12 12.73 4.03
N GLU A 46 10.19 13.08 4.92
CA GLU A 46 8.98 12.29 5.16
C GLU A 46 8.12 12.15 3.89
N GLN A 47 7.91 13.26 3.15
CA GLN A 47 7.20 13.22 1.86
C GLN A 47 7.89 12.32 0.83
N ALA A 48 9.22 12.35 0.76
CA ALA A 48 9.98 11.46 -0.12
C ALA A 48 9.81 9.99 0.28
N TYR A 49 9.84 9.68 1.58
CA TYR A 49 9.57 8.33 2.08
C TYR A 49 8.18 7.81 1.71
N PHE A 50 7.14 8.64 1.85
CA PHE A 50 5.78 8.26 1.47
C PHE A 50 5.64 8.02 -0.03
N ARG A 51 6.17 8.91 -0.87
CA ARG A 51 6.14 8.71 -2.34
C ARG A 51 6.85 7.44 -2.76
N ASN A 52 8.03 7.18 -2.20
CA ASN A 52 8.78 5.96 -2.49
C ASN A 52 7.99 4.71 -2.07
N ARG A 53 7.33 4.72 -0.90
CA ARG A 53 6.47 3.62 -0.44
C ARG A 53 5.33 3.35 -1.42
N GLU A 54 4.63 4.40 -1.84
CA GLU A 54 3.52 4.26 -2.80
C GLU A 54 3.99 3.73 -4.16
N GLU A 55 5.12 4.22 -4.66
CA GLU A 55 5.72 3.74 -5.91
C GLU A 55 6.12 2.26 -5.82
N PHE A 56 6.73 1.84 -4.72
CA PHE A 56 7.07 0.42 -4.50
C PHE A 56 5.82 -0.48 -4.47
N GLU A 57 4.75 -0.05 -3.81
CA GLU A 57 3.49 -0.81 -3.79
C GLU A 57 2.85 -0.86 -5.18
N ARG A 58 2.86 0.24 -5.94
CA ARG A 58 2.39 0.27 -7.34
C ARG A 58 3.19 -0.69 -8.21
N ILE A 59 4.52 -0.63 -8.16
CA ILE A 59 5.41 -1.54 -8.90
C ILE A 59 5.13 -3.00 -8.54
N ARG A 60 4.87 -3.30 -7.26
CA ARG A 60 4.56 -4.66 -6.82
C ARG A 60 3.22 -5.16 -7.37
N ILE A 61 2.22 -4.29 -7.47
CA ILE A 61 0.92 -4.60 -8.08
C ILE A 61 1.09 -4.83 -9.58
N ASP A 62 1.81 -3.95 -10.27
CA ASP A 62 2.07 -4.04 -11.71
C ASP A 62 2.83 -5.32 -12.05
N GLN A 63 3.87 -5.66 -11.28
CA GLN A 63 4.60 -6.92 -11.45
C GLN A 63 3.71 -8.15 -11.24
N ARG A 64 2.76 -8.11 -10.29
CA ARG A 64 1.80 -9.20 -10.09
C ARG A 64 0.84 -9.33 -11.27
N GLN A 65 0.37 -8.21 -11.81
CA GLN A 65 -0.49 -8.20 -13.00
C GLN A 65 0.26 -8.72 -14.23
N GLU A 66 1.46 -8.21 -14.50
CA GLU A 66 2.28 -8.65 -15.62
C GLU A 66 2.64 -10.14 -15.51
N THR A 67 2.97 -10.61 -14.31
CA THR A 67 3.21 -12.04 -14.07
C THR A 67 1.95 -12.85 -14.31
N ALA A 68 0.78 -12.39 -13.85
CA ALA A 68 -0.49 -13.06 -14.09
C ALA A 68 -0.85 -13.11 -15.59
N GLU A 69 -0.61 -12.04 -16.34
CA GLU A 69 -0.83 -11.98 -17.79
C GLU A 69 0.12 -12.91 -18.56
N ARG A 70 1.42 -12.91 -18.23
CA ARG A 70 2.40 -13.82 -18.85
C ARG A 70 2.07 -15.28 -18.55
N LEU A 71 1.61 -15.57 -17.34
CA LEU A 71 1.12 -16.90 -16.96
C LEU A 71 -0.15 -17.29 -17.73
N ALA A 72 -1.10 -16.36 -17.91
CA ALA A 72 -2.27 -16.58 -18.76
C ALA A 72 -1.91 -16.83 -20.24
N GLN A 73 -0.97 -16.06 -20.80
CA GLN A 73 -0.49 -16.24 -22.19
C GLN A 73 0.27 -17.56 -22.38
N ALA A 74 1.00 -18.01 -21.36
CA ALA A 74 1.68 -19.31 -21.37
C ALA A 74 0.72 -20.51 -21.21
N GLY A 75 -0.59 -20.28 -21.05
CA GLY A 75 -1.57 -21.33 -20.75
C GLY A 75 -1.42 -21.92 -19.33
N VAL A 76 -0.48 -21.41 -18.55
CA VAL A 76 -0.23 -21.80 -17.16
C VAL A 76 -0.98 -20.81 -16.29
N LEU A 77 -2.29 -20.98 -16.13
CA LEU A 77 -3.04 -20.10 -15.23
C LEU A 77 -2.39 -20.12 -13.83
N PRO A 78 -2.17 -18.96 -13.18
CA PRO A 78 -1.67 -18.90 -11.82
C PRO A 78 -2.72 -19.50 -10.89
N ASN A 79 -2.65 -20.81 -10.64
CA ASN A 79 -3.54 -21.58 -9.75
C ASN A 79 -4.93 -20.95 -9.60
N GLY A 80 -5.63 -20.78 -10.73
CA GLY A 80 -7.04 -20.40 -10.78
C GLY A 80 -7.87 -21.54 -10.17
N GLN A 81 -7.80 -21.59 -8.84
CA GLN A 81 -8.50 -22.37 -7.84
C GLN A 81 -9.43 -23.44 -8.42
N LYS A 82 -8.83 -24.54 -8.88
CA LYS A 82 -9.57 -25.78 -9.12
C LYS A 82 -9.75 -26.45 -7.76
N LEU A 83 -10.91 -26.28 -7.13
CA LEU A 83 -11.20 -26.96 -5.87
C LEU A 83 -11.63 -28.40 -6.19
N LYS A 84 -10.79 -29.38 -5.86
CA LYS A 84 -11.11 -30.81 -6.04
C LYS A 84 -11.62 -31.41 -4.75
N ILE A 85 -12.85 -31.90 -4.75
CA ILE A 85 -13.42 -32.61 -3.59
C ILE A 85 -12.95 -34.05 -3.60
N ARG A 86 -12.02 -34.37 -2.69
CA ARG A 86 -11.50 -35.73 -2.53
C ARG A 86 -12.61 -36.60 -1.91
N ARG A 87 -12.88 -37.78 -2.50
CA ARG A 87 -13.92 -38.74 -2.07
C ARG A 87 -15.37 -38.33 -2.35
N TYR A 88 -15.60 -37.44 -3.32
CA TYR A 88 -16.92 -37.17 -3.86
C TYR A 88 -16.93 -37.50 -5.34
N PHE A 89 -17.92 -38.28 -5.77
CA PHE A 89 -18.27 -38.47 -7.17
C PHE A 89 -19.55 -37.69 -7.43
N ASP A 90 -19.62 -37.07 -8.59
CA ASP A 90 -20.79 -36.30 -8.98
C ASP A 90 -22.09 -37.12 -8.83
N ASN A 91 -23.03 -36.62 -8.02
CA ASN A 91 -24.27 -37.31 -7.74
C ASN A 91 -25.42 -36.32 -7.50
N PRO A 92 -26.52 -36.38 -8.27
CA PRO A 92 -27.67 -35.47 -8.12
C PRO A 92 -28.41 -35.61 -6.78
N LYS A 93 -28.17 -36.68 -6.00
CA LYS A 93 -28.81 -36.90 -4.70
C LYS A 93 -28.03 -36.31 -3.52
N ARG A 94 -26.75 -35.98 -3.70
CA ARG A 94 -25.86 -35.55 -2.60
C ARG A 94 -25.13 -34.27 -2.98
N ASN A 95 -25.50 -33.16 -2.36
CA ASN A 95 -24.77 -31.91 -2.48
C ASN A 95 -23.52 -31.94 -1.56
N PRO A 96 -22.31 -31.68 -2.08
CA PRO A 96 -21.10 -31.70 -1.27
C PRO A 96 -20.91 -30.48 -0.37
N ASN A 97 -21.64 -29.37 -0.60
CA ASN A 97 -21.60 -28.12 0.20
C ASN A 97 -20.19 -27.76 0.71
N PRO A 98 -19.24 -27.44 -0.19
CA PRO A 98 -17.91 -27.00 0.21
C PRO A 98 -17.98 -25.69 0.99
N ASP A 99 -17.04 -25.49 1.90
CA ASP A 99 -16.88 -24.23 2.62
C ASP A 99 -16.51 -23.10 1.65
N THR A 100 -17.29 -22.01 1.70
CA THR A 100 -17.15 -20.85 0.82
C THR A 100 -16.48 -19.65 1.49
N THR A 101 -16.21 -19.71 2.79
CA THR A 101 -15.69 -18.59 3.58
C THR A 101 -14.26 -18.18 3.21
N GLY A 102 -13.47 -19.11 2.66
CA GLY A 102 -12.08 -18.87 2.25
C GLY A 102 -11.90 -18.10 0.94
N TRP A 103 -12.97 -17.80 0.21
CA TRP A 103 -12.90 -17.20 -1.13
C TRP A 103 -13.31 -15.72 -1.14
N GLN A 104 -12.71 -14.96 -2.06
CA GLN A 104 -13.02 -13.54 -2.22
C GLN A 104 -14.35 -13.33 -2.97
N GLU A 105 -14.99 -12.17 -2.79
CA GLU A 105 -16.29 -11.89 -3.43
C GLU A 105 -16.17 -11.74 -4.95
N GLY A 106 -15.05 -11.22 -5.46
CA GLY A 106 -14.81 -11.05 -6.90
C GLY A 106 -14.30 -12.29 -7.63
N GLU A 107 -14.08 -13.40 -6.91
CA GLU A 107 -13.44 -14.60 -7.46
C GLU A 107 -14.47 -15.66 -7.87
N VAL A 108 -14.18 -16.36 -8.98
CA VAL A 108 -14.96 -17.49 -9.48
C VAL A 108 -14.11 -18.75 -9.44
N VAL A 109 -14.55 -19.73 -8.67
CA VAL A 109 -13.81 -20.97 -8.39
C VAL A 109 -14.59 -22.15 -8.94
N PHE A 110 -14.01 -22.90 -9.88
CA PHE A 110 -14.65 -24.12 -10.37
C PHE A 110 -14.33 -25.31 -9.47
N VAL A 111 -15.37 -26.05 -9.10
CA VAL A 111 -15.26 -27.19 -8.19
C VAL A 111 -15.44 -28.48 -8.97
N PHE A 112 -14.53 -29.43 -8.75
CA PHE A 112 -14.46 -30.70 -9.46
C PHE A 112 -14.61 -31.89 -8.51
N ASP A 113 -15.16 -32.98 -9.02
CA ASP A 113 -15.24 -34.25 -8.30
C ASP A 113 -13.90 -35.02 -8.30
N ALA A 114 -13.90 -36.21 -7.72
CA ALA A 114 -12.74 -37.09 -7.69
C ALA A 114 -12.26 -37.51 -9.09
N ALA A 115 -13.17 -37.65 -10.05
CA ALA A 115 -12.91 -38.02 -11.44
C ALA A 115 -12.48 -36.83 -12.33
N GLY A 116 -12.57 -35.59 -11.83
CA GLY A 116 -12.24 -34.38 -12.58
C GLY A 116 -13.42 -33.79 -13.35
N ALA A 117 -14.65 -34.26 -13.12
CA ALA A 117 -15.86 -33.67 -13.67
C ALA A 117 -16.24 -32.41 -12.87
N CYS A 118 -16.64 -31.34 -13.57
CA CYS A 118 -17.17 -30.15 -12.90
C CYS A 118 -18.49 -30.50 -12.18
N ILE A 119 -18.60 -30.08 -10.93
CA ILE A 119 -19.77 -30.28 -10.06
C ILE A 119 -20.45 -28.98 -9.67
N GLY A 120 -19.76 -27.86 -9.83
CA GLY A 120 -20.32 -26.55 -9.54
C GLY A 120 -19.24 -25.48 -9.53
N GLN A 121 -19.61 -24.30 -9.01
CA GLN A 121 -18.68 -23.18 -8.86
C GLN A 121 -18.99 -22.41 -7.58
N ILE A 122 -17.98 -21.78 -7.01
CA ILE A 122 -18.13 -20.81 -5.93
C ILE A 122 -17.97 -19.42 -6.54
N LYS A 123 -18.96 -18.55 -6.30
CA LYS A 123 -18.96 -17.16 -6.77
C LYS A 123 -19.60 -16.29 -5.70
N ASN A 124 -19.08 -15.10 -5.46
CA ASN A 124 -19.62 -14.18 -4.43
C ASN A 124 -19.78 -14.87 -3.06
N ARG A 125 -18.83 -15.73 -2.66
CA ARG A 125 -18.88 -16.55 -1.42
C ARG A 125 -20.08 -17.50 -1.32
N GLN A 126 -20.73 -17.81 -2.43
CA GLN A 126 -21.88 -18.70 -2.49
C GLN A 126 -21.56 -19.94 -3.33
N TRP A 127 -22.07 -21.08 -2.88
CA TRP A 127 -21.92 -22.35 -3.56
C TRP A 127 -23.05 -22.54 -4.57
N TYR A 128 -22.68 -22.66 -5.84
CA TYR A 128 -23.59 -22.97 -6.94
C TYR A 128 -23.35 -24.41 -7.39
N TRP A 129 -24.33 -25.27 -7.12
CA TRP A 129 -24.26 -26.68 -7.48
C TRP A 129 -24.93 -26.95 -8.83
N LYS A 130 -24.29 -27.72 -9.72
CA LYS A 130 -24.76 -27.93 -11.09
C LYS A 130 -26.11 -28.64 -11.23
N HIS A 131 -26.50 -29.43 -10.22
CA HIS A 131 -27.78 -30.15 -10.24
C HIS A 131 -28.94 -29.26 -9.79
N HIS A 132 -28.65 -28.11 -9.17
CA HIS A 132 -29.66 -27.13 -8.75
C HIS A 132 -29.70 -25.92 -9.67
N TYR A 133 -28.53 -25.45 -10.13
CA TYR A 133 -28.39 -24.26 -10.97
C TYR A 133 -27.92 -24.64 -12.38
N ARG A 134 -28.51 -24.02 -13.40
CA ARG A 134 -28.13 -24.25 -14.81
C ARG A 134 -26.84 -23.49 -15.15
N ASN A 135 -26.09 -24.00 -16.12
CA ASN A 135 -24.90 -23.37 -16.71
C ASN A 135 -23.72 -23.10 -15.77
N VAL A 136 -23.70 -23.69 -14.58
CA VAL A 136 -22.62 -23.51 -13.60
C VAL A 136 -21.26 -24.02 -14.13
N CYS A 137 -21.28 -25.03 -14.98
CA CYS A 137 -20.07 -25.61 -15.58
C CYS A 137 -19.83 -25.14 -17.03
N ALA A 138 -20.56 -24.14 -17.54
CA ALA A 138 -20.48 -23.75 -18.95
C ALA A 138 -19.20 -22.96 -19.31
N GLY A 139 -18.57 -22.32 -18.33
CA GLY A 139 -17.34 -21.53 -18.49
C GLY A 139 -16.10 -22.22 -17.93
N VAL A 140 -16.14 -23.54 -17.74
CA VAL A 140 -14.98 -24.29 -17.23
C VAL A 140 -13.82 -24.10 -18.21
N PRO A 141 -12.67 -23.56 -17.76
CA PRO A 141 -11.52 -23.39 -18.63
C PRO A 141 -11.05 -24.76 -19.15
N ALA A 142 -10.71 -24.83 -20.43
CA ALA A 142 -10.16 -26.04 -21.04
C ALA A 142 -9.01 -26.59 -20.19
N GLN A 143 -9.01 -27.90 -19.96
CA GLN A 143 -8.01 -28.58 -19.13
C GLN A 143 -6.66 -28.65 -19.83
#